data_AF-A0A6V7LCW7-F1
#
_entry.id   AF-A0A6V7LCW7-F1
#
_cell.length_a   1.000
_cell.length_b   1.000
_cell.length_c   1.000
_cell.angle_alpha   90.00
_cell.angle_beta   90.00
_cell.angle_gamma   90.00
#
_symmetry.space_group_name_H-M   'P 1'
#
loop_
_entity.id
_entity.type
_entity.pdbx_description
1 polymer ?
#
loop_
_entity_poly.entity_id
_entity_poly.type
_entity_poly.pdbx_seq_one_letter_code
_entity_poly.pdbx_strand_id
1 'polypeptide(L)'
;RTLLMLQSIKRAHRLDSNNPDLHSCLVRFLRHIASSKLEGAVAEVVKHHTSEIYSTTDAVQFNSQFLTKNNKSLPHLLQAGRMLYLLDPTAQTKALSLVTSIDDLDAVNIVNCTRVLDALRNNDFGSCDAAIEDYMNKCHKRFPYATAFRPPQSKPSTVQVTVALNHQDKENSIKN
;
A
#
# COMPACT_ATOMS: atom_id res chain seq x y z
N ARG A 1 -17.35 0.27 -23.56
CA ARG A 1 -17.12 0.18 -22.09
C ARG A 1 -16.67 1.52 -21.48
N THR A 2 -15.92 2.36 -22.20
CA THR A 2 -15.45 3.69 -21.75
C THR A 2 -16.54 4.58 -21.12
N LEU A 3 -17.73 4.66 -21.72
CA LEU A 3 -18.82 5.51 -21.21
C LEU A 3 -19.37 5.03 -19.85
N LEU A 4 -19.37 3.72 -19.58
CA LEU A 4 -19.77 3.19 -18.28
C LEU A 4 -18.73 3.50 -17.20
N MET A 5 -17.44 3.40 -17.54
CA MET A 5 -16.35 3.83 -16.64
C MET A 5 -16.50 5.31 -16.29
N LEU A 6 -16.73 6.15 -17.31
CA LEU A 6 -16.97 7.59 -17.14
C LEU A 6 -18.20 7.86 -16.27
N GLN A 7 -19.31 7.15 -16.49
CA GLN A 7 -20.51 7.29 -15.69
C GLN A 7 -20.26 6.96 -14.21
N SER A 8 -19.55 5.87 -13.93
CA SER A 8 -19.17 5.48 -12.56
C SER A 8 -18.25 6.52 -11.91
N ILE A 9 -17.25 7.00 -12.66
CA ILE A 9 -16.35 8.07 -12.22
C ILE A 9 -17.12 9.35 -11.89
N LYS A 10 -18.04 9.79 -12.75
CA LYS A 10 -18.87 10.99 -12.49
C LYS A 10 -19.68 10.86 -11.21
N ARG A 11 -20.26 9.67 -10.97
CA ARG A 11 -21.03 9.41 -9.75
C ARG A 11 -20.14 9.50 -8.52
N ALA A 12 -18.97 8.85 -8.53
CA ALA A 12 -18.02 8.90 -7.42
C ALA A 12 -17.47 10.32 -7.18
N HIS A 13 -17.13 11.05 -8.25
CA HIS A 13 -16.60 12.41 -8.16
C HIS A 13 -17.60 13.40 -7.55
N ARG A 14 -18.90 13.21 -7.78
CA ARG A 14 -19.95 14.02 -7.14
C ARG A 14 -20.11 13.73 -5.64
N LEU A 15 -19.69 12.55 -5.18
CA LEU A 15 -19.75 12.20 -3.75
C LEU A 15 -18.53 12.76 -3.01
N ASP A 16 -17.34 12.50 -3.54
CA ASP A 16 -16.08 13.02 -2.99
C ASP A 16 -15.04 13.09 -4.12
N SER A 17 -14.77 14.31 -4.59
CA SER A 17 -13.81 14.57 -5.66
C SER A 17 -12.36 14.39 -5.23
N ASN A 18 -12.08 14.40 -3.92
CA ASN A 18 -10.74 14.25 -3.37
C ASN A 18 -10.47 12.83 -2.87
N ASN A 19 -11.39 11.89 -3.10
CA ASN A 19 -11.25 10.53 -2.61
C ASN A 19 -9.98 9.82 -3.17
N PRO A 20 -9.14 9.21 -2.32
CA PRO A 20 -7.92 8.53 -2.78
C PRO A 20 -8.17 7.38 -3.76
N ASP A 21 -9.19 6.56 -3.53
CA ASP A 21 -9.47 5.41 -4.38
C ASP A 21 -10.01 5.86 -5.74
N LEU A 22 -10.85 6.92 -5.73
CA LEU A 22 -11.30 7.57 -6.96
C LEU A 22 -10.12 8.07 -7.79
N HIS A 23 -9.14 8.74 -7.18
CA HIS A 23 -7.95 9.25 -7.90
C HIS A 23 -7.27 8.16 -8.75
N SER A 24 -7.15 6.95 -8.19
CA SER A 24 -6.56 5.84 -8.93
C SER A 24 -7.44 5.33 -10.08
N CYS A 25 -8.77 5.45 -9.98
CA CYS A 25 -9.67 5.22 -11.10
C CYS A 25 -9.48 6.28 -12.18
N LEU A 26 -9.32 7.56 -11.80
CA LEU A 26 -9.13 8.67 -12.73
C LEU A 26 -7.84 8.54 -13.54
N VAL A 27 -6.70 8.29 -12.87
CA VAL A 27 -5.41 8.12 -13.55
C VAL A 27 -5.46 6.94 -14.53
N ARG A 28 -6.03 5.79 -14.11
CA ARG A 28 -6.20 4.63 -15.01
C ARG A 28 -7.11 4.95 -16.19
N PHE A 29 -8.15 5.74 -15.97
CA PHE A 29 -9.03 6.19 -17.05
C PHE A 29 -8.32 7.13 -18.02
N LEU A 30 -7.54 8.10 -17.52
CA LEU A 30 -6.70 8.99 -18.35
C LEU A 30 -5.71 8.18 -19.21
N ARG A 31 -5.04 7.19 -18.62
CA ARG A 31 -4.15 6.29 -19.37
C ARG A 31 -4.90 5.48 -20.43
N HIS A 32 -6.09 5.00 -20.10
CA HIS A 32 -6.95 4.24 -21.01
C HIS A 32 -7.43 5.07 -22.20
N ILE A 33 -7.86 6.31 -21.98
CA ILE A 33 -8.30 7.19 -23.08
C ILE A 33 -7.13 7.63 -23.96
N ALA A 34 -5.93 7.81 -23.39
CA ALA A 34 -4.73 8.17 -24.14
C ALA A 34 -4.25 7.02 -25.05
N SER A 35 -4.43 5.76 -24.65
CA SER A 35 -4.09 4.59 -25.46
C SER A 35 -5.23 4.13 -26.39
N SER A 36 -6.47 4.52 -26.12
CA SER A 36 -7.62 4.14 -26.92
C SER A 36 -7.78 5.05 -28.13
N LYS A 37 -7.98 4.47 -29.33
CA LYS A 37 -8.46 5.19 -30.51
C LYS A 37 -9.96 5.48 -30.36
N LEU A 38 -10.30 6.49 -29.56
CA LEU A 38 -11.68 6.96 -29.44
C LEU A 38 -12.00 7.85 -30.63
N GLU A 39 -13.07 7.54 -31.36
CA GLU A 39 -13.51 8.28 -32.54
C GLU A 39 -15.00 8.61 -32.48
N GLY A 40 -15.42 9.61 -33.27
CA GLY A 40 -16.80 10.04 -33.40
C GLY A 40 -17.42 10.52 -32.08
N ALA A 41 -18.73 10.30 -31.93
CA ALA A 41 -19.52 10.78 -30.80
C ALA A 41 -19.00 10.32 -29.43
N VAL A 42 -18.36 9.15 -29.35
CA VAL A 42 -17.81 8.64 -28.08
C VAL A 42 -16.63 9.51 -27.61
N ALA A 43 -15.76 9.94 -28.53
CA ALA A 43 -14.63 10.81 -28.21
C ALA A 43 -15.10 12.18 -27.72
N GLU A 44 -16.13 12.75 -28.36
CA GLU A 44 -16.71 14.03 -28.00
C GLU A 44 -17.35 13.99 -26.60
N VAL A 45 -18.15 12.96 -26.32
CA VAL A 45 -18.80 12.77 -25.00
C VAL A 45 -17.75 12.59 -23.91
N VAL A 46 -16.70 11.80 -24.18
CA VAL A 46 -15.60 11.64 -23.22
C VAL A 46 -14.93 12.98 -22.99
N LYS A 47 -14.49 13.69 -24.03
CA LYS A 47 -13.83 14.99 -23.92
C LYS A 47 -14.66 15.98 -23.09
N HIS A 48 -15.92 16.16 -23.46
CA HIS A 48 -16.84 17.11 -22.81
C HIS A 48 -17.03 16.82 -21.32
N HIS A 49 -17.28 15.56 -20.96
CA HIS A 49 -17.50 15.21 -19.56
C HIS A 49 -16.22 15.07 -18.75
N THR A 50 -15.07 14.83 -19.39
CA THR A 50 -13.78 14.80 -18.68
C THR A 50 -13.26 16.19 -18.35
N SER A 51 -13.57 17.22 -19.15
CA SER A 51 -13.21 18.61 -18.82
C SER A 51 -13.93 19.14 -17.57
N GLU A 52 -15.05 18.54 -17.17
CA GLU A 52 -15.74 18.86 -15.91
C GLU A 52 -15.03 18.26 -14.67
N ILE A 53 -14.16 17.27 -14.86
CA ILE A 53 -13.59 16.45 -13.78
C ILE A 53 -12.09 16.71 -13.61
N TYR A 54 -11.36 16.94 -14.70
CA TYR A 54 -9.90 17.13 -14.68
C TYR A 54 -9.51 18.47 -15.30
N SER A 55 -8.50 19.10 -14.70
CA SER A 55 -7.82 20.29 -15.24
C SER A 55 -6.83 19.98 -16.37
N THR A 56 -6.45 18.71 -16.53
CA THR A 56 -5.46 18.24 -17.50
C THR A 56 -5.79 16.85 -18.03
N THR A 57 -5.40 16.58 -19.27
CA THR A 57 -5.48 15.25 -19.88
C THR A 57 -4.21 14.41 -19.65
N ASP A 58 -3.15 15.02 -19.13
CA ASP A 58 -1.90 14.33 -18.80
C ASP A 58 -2.00 13.66 -17.43
N ALA A 59 -1.96 12.32 -17.43
CA ALA A 59 -2.02 11.50 -16.22
C ALA A 59 -0.85 11.75 -15.25
N VAL A 60 0.35 12.07 -15.76
CA VAL A 60 1.53 12.34 -14.94
C VAL A 60 1.38 13.68 -14.23
N GLN A 61 0.97 14.71 -14.97
CA GLN A 61 0.67 16.02 -14.39
C GLN A 61 -0.48 15.92 -13.39
N PHE A 62 -1.55 15.19 -13.71
CA PHE A 62 -2.69 14.98 -12.83
C PHE A 62 -2.29 14.31 -11.50
N ASN A 63 -1.46 13.25 -11.55
CA ASN A 63 -0.96 12.60 -10.34
C ASN A 63 -0.07 13.52 -9.50
N SER A 64 0.77 14.33 -10.16
CA SER A 64 1.64 15.29 -9.48
C SER A 64 0.86 16.39 -8.77
N GLN A 65 -0.21 16.91 -9.38
CA GLN A 65 -1.10 17.89 -8.74
C GLN A 65 -1.82 17.30 -7.52
N PHE A 66 -2.29 16.06 -7.63
CA PHE A 66 -2.92 15.36 -6.52
C PHE A 66 -1.97 15.13 -5.34
N LEU A 67 -0.70 14.80 -5.61
CA LEU A 67 0.35 14.72 -4.59
C LEU A 67 0.56 16.05 -3.88
N THR A 68 0.74 17.14 -4.63
CA THR A 68 0.97 18.47 -4.05
C THR A 68 -0.18 18.90 -3.13
N LYS A 69 -1.43 18.62 -3.53
CA LYS A 69 -2.62 18.97 -2.74
C LYS A 69 -2.77 18.13 -1.46
N ASN A 70 -2.34 16.87 -1.48
CA ASN A 70 -2.67 15.89 -0.43
C ASN A 70 -1.42 15.27 0.24
N ASN A 71 -0.29 15.97 0.22
CA ASN A 71 1.02 15.45 0.63
C ASN A 71 1.14 15.06 2.12
N LYS A 72 0.16 15.40 2.96
CA LYS A 72 0.13 15.02 4.38
C LYS A 72 -0.73 13.80 4.69
N SER A 73 -1.49 13.29 3.73
CA SER A 73 -2.47 12.23 4.02
C SER A 73 -2.00 10.87 3.53
N LEU A 74 -1.79 9.91 4.45
CA LEU A 74 -1.30 8.58 4.10
C LEU A 74 -2.15 7.85 3.03
N PRO A 75 -3.49 7.83 3.10
CA PRO A 75 -4.31 7.23 2.03
C PRO A 75 -4.10 7.87 0.65
N HIS A 76 -3.92 9.19 0.60
CA HIS A 76 -3.69 9.90 -0.66
C HIS A 76 -2.30 9.59 -1.21
N LEU A 77 -1.28 9.60 -0.35
CA LEU A 77 0.09 9.22 -0.72
C LEU A 77 0.16 7.78 -1.23
N LEU A 78 -0.56 6.84 -0.60
CA LEU A 78 -0.64 5.45 -1.05
C LEU A 78 -1.14 5.37 -2.51
N GLN A 79 -2.28 6.00 -2.79
CA GLN A 79 -2.88 5.93 -4.12
C GLN A 79 -2.07 6.70 -5.17
N ALA A 80 -1.51 7.85 -4.80
CA ALA A 80 -0.65 8.61 -5.68
C ALA A 80 0.69 7.91 -5.96
N GLY A 81 1.26 7.22 -4.98
CA GLY A 81 2.46 6.39 -5.13
C GLY A 81 2.20 5.21 -6.08
N ARG A 82 1.08 4.50 -5.91
CA ARG A 82 0.65 3.45 -6.85
C ARG A 82 0.55 3.97 -8.27
N MET A 83 -0.07 5.14 -8.43
CA MET A 83 -0.24 5.76 -9.74
C MET A 83 1.08 6.26 -10.32
N LEU A 84 2.02 6.71 -9.48
CA LEU A 84 3.37 7.08 -9.92
C LEU A 84 4.08 5.88 -10.53
N TYR A 85 4.13 4.75 -9.82
CA TYR A 85 4.76 3.53 -10.35
C TYR A 85 4.04 2.96 -11.58
N LEU A 86 2.71 3.06 -11.62
CA LEU A 86 1.91 2.63 -12.77
C LEU A 86 2.22 3.45 -14.04
N LEU A 87 2.49 4.75 -13.89
CA LEU A 87 2.78 5.67 -14.99
C LEU A 87 4.26 5.63 -15.38
N ASP A 88 5.15 5.46 -14.41
CA ASP A 88 6.59 5.36 -14.59
C ASP A 88 7.18 4.29 -13.66
N PRO A 89 7.40 3.06 -14.17
CA PRO A 89 8.02 1.99 -13.39
C PRO A 89 9.44 2.31 -12.91
N THR A 90 10.15 3.25 -13.54
CA THR A 90 11.50 3.65 -13.12
C THR A 90 11.48 4.50 -11.85
N ALA A 91 10.34 5.09 -11.50
CA ALA A 91 10.14 5.89 -10.30
C ALA A 91 9.84 5.05 -9.03
N GLN A 92 10.12 3.75 -9.04
CA GLN A 92 9.84 2.82 -7.93
C GLN A 92 10.32 3.34 -6.57
N THR A 93 11.60 3.74 -6.48
CA THR A 93 12.20 4.24 -5.23
C THR A 93 11.46 5.46 -4.70
N LYS A 94 11.05 6.38 -5.58
CA LYS A 94 10.28 7.56 -5.20
C LYS A 94 8.88 7.17 -4.71
N ALA A 95 8.22 6.24 -5.39
CA ALA A 95 6.90 5.73 -4.98
C ALA A 95 6.96 5.05 -3.61
N LEU A 96 7.97 4.21 -3.36
CA LEU A 96 8.18 3.55 -2.07
C LEU A 96 8.45 4.55 -0.95
N SER A 97 9.29 5.57 -1.20
CA SER A 97 9.57 6.62 -0.22
C SER A 97 8.31 7.39 0.18
N LEU A 98 7.43 7.70 -0.78
CA LEU A 98 6.16 8.41 -0.52
C LEU A 98 5.22 7.62 0.40
N VAL A 99 5.17 6.29 0.27
CA VAL A 99 4.18 5.46 1.00
C VAL A 99 4.71 4.91 2.33
N THR A 100 6.03 4.77 2.48
CA THR A 100 6.66 4.21 3.69
C THR A 100 7.09 5.27 4.70
N SER A 101 7.17 6.55 4.30
CA SER A 101 7.48 7.68 5.19
C SER A 101 6.23 8.13 5.95
N ILE A 102 5.89 7.41 7.03
CA ILE A 102 4.68 7.65 7.84
C ILE A 102 4.86 8.63 9.00
N ASP A 103 6.01 9.29 9.05
CA ASP A 103 6.34 10.27 10.07
C ASP A 103 5.61 11.59 9.72
N ASP A 104 4.99 12.23 10.71
CA ASP A 104 4.28 13.52 10.56
C ASP A 104 3.15 13.57 9.50
N LEU A 105 2.53 12.42 9.21
CA LEU A 105 1.36 12.33 8.33
C LEU A 105 0.04 12.22 9.10
N ASP A 106 -1.01 12.72 8.46
CA ASP A 106 -2.40 12.55 8.84
C ASP A 106 -2.90 11.13 8.53
N ALA A 107 -3.88 10.69 9.32
CA ALA A 107 -4.55 9.41 9.16
C ALA A 107 -3.60 8.19 9.20
N VAL A 108 -2.47 8.30 9.92
CA VAL A 108 -1.58 7.17 10.23
C VAL A 108 -2.20 6.35 11.37
N ASN A 109 -3.10 5.46 11.00
CA ASN A 109 -3.75 4.50 11.88
C ASN A 109 -3.51 3.07 11.38
N ILE A 110 -3.85 2.08 12.21
CA ILE A 110 -3.62 0.67 11.91
C ILE A 110 -4.21 0.28 10.56
N VAL A 111 -5.44 0.69 10.25
CA VAL A 111 -6.13 0.33 9.00
C VAL A 111 -5.37 0.84 7.79
N ASN A 112 -4.95 2.10 7.79
CA ASN A 112 -4.24 2.70 6.67
C ASN A 112 -2.82 2.14 6.53
N CYS A 113 -2.12 1.90 7.64
CA CYS A 113 -0.82 1.24 7.62
C CYS A 113 -0.92 -0.21 7.10
N THR A 114 -1.96 -0.95 7.48
CA THR A 114 -2.22 -2.29 6.92
C THR A 114 -2.46 -2.23 5.42
N ARG A 115 -3.24 -1.25 4.94
CA ARG A 115 -3.45 -1.07 3.49
C ARG A 115 -2.16 -0.77 2.73
N VAL A 116 -1.23 0.00 3.30
CA VAL A 116 0.09 0.22 2.70
C VAL A 116 0.88 -1.08 2.67
N LEU A 117 0.92 -1.83 3.78
CA LEU A 117 1.62 -3.11 3.84
C LEU A 117 1.08 -4.12 2.82
N ASP A 118 -0.24 -4.21 2.69
CA ASP A 118 -0.90 -5.07 1.71
C ASP A 118 -0.53 -4.65 0.28
N ALA A 119 -0.47 -3.34 0.01
CA ALA A 119 -0.06 -2.82 -1.29
C ALA A 119 1.38 -3.22 -1.65
N LEU A 120 2.31 -3.11 -0.69
CA LEU A 120 3.70 -3.53 -0.88
C LEU A 120 3.78 -5.04 -1.16
N ARG A 121 3.06 -5.85 -0.37
CA ARG A 121 3.02 -7.32 -0.53
C ARG A 121 2.35 -7.79 -1.83
N ASN A 122 1.37 -7.04 -2.33
CA ASN A 122 0.67 -7.36 -3.57
C ASN A 122 1.47 -6.98 -4.84
N ASN A 123 2.73 -6.55 -4.69
CA ASN A 123 3.58 -6.06 -5.79
C ASN A 123 2.99 -4.84 -6.52
N ASP A 124 2.19 -4.02 -5.85
CA ASP A 124 1.67 -2.77 -6.46
C ASP A 124 2.79 -1.78 -6.81
N PHE A 125 3.97 -1.98 -6.21
CA PHE A 125 5.19 -1.21 -6.44
C PHE A 125 6.32 -2.08 -7.00
N GLY A 126 6.03 -3.28 -7.51
CA GLY A 126 7.05 -4.29 -7.83
C GLY A 126 7.70 -4.92 -6.60
N SER A 127 8.74 -5.74 -6.82
CA SER A 127 9.48 -6.40 -5.73
C SER A 127 10.18 -5.35 -4.86
N CYS A 128 9.93 -5.41 -3.55
CA CYS A 128 10.41 -4.42 -2.58
C CYS A 128 10.55 -5.00 -1.17
N ASP A 129 11.12 -6.21 -1.05
CA ASP A 129 11.18 -6.96 0.22
C ASP A 129 11.84 -6.18 1.36
N ALA A 130 12.95 -5.48 1.09
CA ALA A 130 13.60 -4.63 2.08
C ALA A 130 12.68 -3.50 2.58
N ALA A 131 11.90 -2.87 1.69
CA ALA A 131 10.94 -1.84 2.07
C ALA A 131 9.77 -2.41 2.88
N ILE A 132 9.34 -3.65 2.60
CA ILE A 132 8.33 -4.35 3.40
C ILE A 132 8.83 -4.57 4.82
N GLU A 133 10.05 -5.09 4.99
CA GLU A 133 10.64 -5.33 6.31
C GLU A 133 10.80 -4.04 7.11
N ASP A 134 11.37 -3.00 6.50
CA ASP A 134 11.54 -1.69 7.14
C ASP A 134 10.20 -1.07 7.52
N TYR A 135 9.20 -1.16 6.63
CA TYR A 135 7.86 -0.63 6.90
C TYR A 135 7.17 -1.40 8.03
N MET A 136 7.29 -2.73 8.06
CA MET A 136 6.78 -3.55 9.15
C MET A 136 7.44 -3.17 10.48
N ASN A 137 8.75 -3.02 10.52
CA ASN A 137 9.48 -2.61 11.71
C ASN A 137 9.03 -1.23 12.21
N LYS A 138 8.85 -0.26 11.29
CA LYS A 138 8.37 1.08 11.63
C LYS A 138 6.93 1.03 12.17
N CYS A 139 6.04 0.28 11.53
CA CYS A 139 4.67 0.12 12.00
C CYS A 139 4.58 -0.64 13.33
N HIS A 140 5.45 -1.63 13.58
CA HIS A 140 5.50 -2.35 14.84
C HIS A 140 5.90 -1.44 16.02
N LYS A 141 6.91 -0.57 15.81
CA LYS A 141 7.29 0.44 16.80
C LYS A 141 6.12 1.36 17.16
N ARG A 142 5.32 1.76 16.17
CA ARG A 142 4.16 2.64 16.35
C ARG A 142 2.94 1.94 16.92
N PHE A 143 2.74 0.66 16.56
CA PHE A 143 1.60 -0.16 16.97
C PHE A 143 2.08 -1.52 17.54
N PRO A 144 2.66 -1.54 18.75
CA PRO A 144 3.31 -2.75 19.31
C PRO A 144 2.38 -3.97 19.42
N TYR A 145 1.08 -3.73 19.58
CA TYR A 145 0.07 -4.77 19.76
C TYR A 145 -0.61 -5.21 18.45
N ALA A 146 -0.36 -4.52 17.34
CA ALA A 146 -0.97 -4.87 16.06
C ALA A 146 -0.29 -6.11 15.47
N THR A 147 -1.04 -7.21 15.37
CA THR A 147 -0.55 -8.49 14.84
C THR A 147 -0.10 -8.42 13.39
N ALA A 148 -0.67 -7.51 12.59
CA ALA A 148 -0.32 -7.28 11.19
C ALA A 148 1.17 -6.89 10.99
N PHE A 149 1.80 -6.29 12.00
CA PHE A 149 3.18 -5.78 11.92
C PHE A 149 4.17 -6.58 12.76
N ARG A 150 3.77 -7.74 13.28
CA ARG A 150 4.66 -8.54 14.14
C ARG A 150 5.88 -9.00 13.33
N PRO A 151 7.10 -8.84 13.86
CA PRO A 151 8.28 -9.47 13.26
C PRO A 151 8.09 -10.99 13.19
N PRO A 152 8.70 -11.66 12.21
CA PRO A 152 8.79 -13.12 12.22
C PRO A 152 9.38 -13.55 13.56
N GLN A 153 8.69 -14.43 14.30
CA GLN A 153 9.26 -14.97 15.53
C GLN A 153 10.56 -15.69 15.17
N SER A 154 11.69 -15.22 15.69
CA SER A 154 12.91 -16.01 15.69
C SER A 154 12.58 -17.33 16.39
N LYS A 155 12.83 -18.45 15.70
CA LYS A 155 12.62 -19.79 16.26
C LYS A 155 13.28 -19.81 17.65
N PRO A 156 12.59 -20.25 18.71
CA PRO A 156 13.21 -20.33 20.02
C PRO A 156 14.43 -21.25 19.91
N SER A 157 15.61 -20.74 20.28
CA SER A 157 16.79 -21.55 20.50
C SER A 157 16.37 -22.73 21.37
N THR A 158 16.55 -23.95 20.87
CA THR A 158 16.39 -25.18 21.64
C THR A 158 17.18 -25.03 22.93
N VAL A 159 16.49 -24.78 24.04
CA VAL A 159 17.08 -24.91 25.37
C VAL A 159 17.36 -26.40 25.51
N GLN A 160 18.61 -26.80 25.32
CA GLN A 160 19.05 -28.14 25.68
C GLN A 160 18.92 -28.25 27.19
N VAL A 161 17.81 -28.82 27.65
CA VAL A 161 17.66 -29.30 29.01
C VAL A 161 18.55 -30.54 29.12
N THR A 162 19.79 -30.36 29.60
CA THR A 162 20.65 -31.47 29.99
C THR A 162 20.05 -32.09 31.25
N VAL A 163 19.30 -33.18 31.08
CA VAL A 163 18.80 -33.98 32.19
C VAL A 163 19.97 -34.83 32.71
N ALA A 164 20.64 -34.38 33.78
CA ALA A 164 21.56 -35.23 34.53
C ALA A 164 20.77 -36.01 35.60
N LEU A 165 20.28 -37.19 35.19
CA LEU A 165 19.83 -38.24 36.11
C LEU A 165 21.08 -38.93 36.67
N ASN A 166 21.42 -38.68 37.94
CA ASN A 166 22.35 -39.54 38.67
C ASN A 166 21.59 -40.35 39.71
N HIS A 167 21.53 -41.65 39.43
CA HIS A 167 21.12 -42.74 40.29
C HIS A 167 21.82 -42.70 41.66
N GLN A 168 21.06 -42.93 42.71
CA GLN A 168 21.57 -43.38 44.01
C GLN A 168 21.43 -44.91 44.04
N ASP A 169 22.54 -45.61 43.88
CA ASP A 169 22.63 -47.03 44.22
C ASP A 169 22.46 -47.19 45.74
N LYS A 170 21.35 -47.81 46.14
CA LYS A 170 21.17 -48.36 47.49
C LYS A 170 21.41 -49.86 47.40
N GLU A 171 22.49 -50.34 48.02
CA GLU A 171 22.54 -51.74 48.46
C GLU A 171 23.52 -51.96 49.62
N ASN A 172 22.98 -52.19 50.81
CA ASN A 172 23.18 -53.39 51.64
C ASN A 172 22.47 -53.19 52.98
N SER A 173 21.38 -53.91 53.27
CA SER A 173 21.27 -55.33 53.67
C SER A 173 21.28 -55.47 55.19
N ILE A 174 20.16 -55.95 55.73
CA ILE A 174 19.85 -56.13 57.14
C ILE A 174 19.82 -57.63 57.45
N LYS A 175 20.52 -58.01 58.54
CA LYS A 175 20.41 -59.22 59.39
C LYS A 175 20.97 -60.55 58.87
N ASN A 176 21.98 -61.06 59.58
CA ASN A 176 21.76 -61.92 60.75
C ASN A 176 22.80 -61.63 61.84
#